data_AF-A0A2N2PW11-F1
#
_entry.id   AF-A0A2N2PW11-F1
#
_cell.length_a   1.000
_cell.length_b   1.000
_cell.length_c   1.000
_cell.angle_alpha   90.00
_cell.angle_beta   90.00
_cell.angle_gamma   90.00
#
_symmetry.space_group_name_H-M   'P 1'
#
loop_
_entity.id
_entity.type
_entity.pdbx_description
1 polymer ?
#
loop_
_entity_poly.entity_id
_entity_poly.type
_entity_poly.pdbx_seq_one_letter_code
_entity_poly.pdbx_strand_id
1 'polypeptide(L)'
;GGEIIASTDADTRVTPDWLARIAAHFRDDPALGAVYGPVRWYDGRPVEQWMLRYPVAWTQWLSNRARRDLWWGSNFAVRREVFWNSDGFPVDWPSWEDNGLSLRVRRIAPVRFDPNLVVYASSRRTREGWVKLGRDTTIQAIERFVLRRPPSLPMVDLR
;
A
#
# COMPACT_ATOMS: atom_id res chain seq x y z
N GLY A 1 -16.88 -12.52 -15.71
CA GLY A 1 -15.68 -12.26 -14.89
C GLY A 1 -15.92 -11.02 -14.05
N GLY A 2 -15.41 -10.96 -12.80
CA GLY A 2 -15.71 -9.87 -11.83
C GLY A 2 -14.95 -8.57 -12.08
N GLU A 3 -15.58 -7.40 -11.89
CA GLU A 3 -15.14 -6.04 -12.35
C GLU A 3 -13.95 -5.42 -11.61
N ILE A 4 -13.71 -5.87 -10.39
CA ILE A 4 -12.68 -5.36 -9.50
C ILE A 4 -11.70 -6.48 -9.21
N ILE A 5 -10.41 -6.16 -9.26
CA ILE A 5 -9.33 -7.03 -8.78
C ILE A 5 -8.94 -6.52 -7.40
N ALA A 6 -9.12 -7.34 -6.37
CA ALA A 6 -8.65 -7.05 -5.02
C ALA A 6 -7.47 -7.97 -4.70
N SER A 7 -6.39 -7.40 -4.17
CA SER A 7 -5.13 -8.09 -3.90
C SER A 7 -4.86 -8.19 -2.40
N THR A 8 -4.47 -9.38 -1.98
CA THR A 8 -3.98 -9.66 -0.63
C THR A 8 -3.04 -10.87 -0.64
N ASP A 9 -2.16 -10.96 0.35
CA ASP A 9 -1.18 -12.05 0.43
C ASP A 9 -1.75 -13.27 1.17
N ALA A 10 -1.17 -14.44 0.93
CA ALA A 10 -1.58 -15.69 1.56
C ALA A 10 -1.41 -15.69 3.11
N ASP A 11 -0.52 -14.86 3.64
CA ASP A 11 -0.28 -14.69 5.09
C ASP A 11 -0.94 -13.43 5.68
N THR A 12 -1.79 -12.75 4.90
CA THR A 12 -2.53 -11.56 5.31
C THR A 12 -3.94 -11.90 5.77
N ARG A 13 -4.35 -11.32 6.91
CA ARG A 13 -5.71 -11.39 7.45
C ARG A 13 -6.46 -10.11 7.13
N VAL A 14 -7.50 -10.21 6.31
CA VAL A 14 -8.41 -9.11 6.01
C VAL A 14 -9.47 -8.93 7.10
N THR A 15 -10.03 -7.73 7.23
CA THR A 15 -11.17 -7.51 8.12
C THR A 15 -12.46 -8.08 7.50
N PRO A 16 -13.48 -8.44 8.31
CA PRO A 16 -14.75 -8.96 7.78
C PRO A 16 -15.46 -8.00 6.81
N ASP A 17 -15.23 -6.70 6.95
CA ASP A 17 -15.79 -5.64 6.12
C ASP A 17 -14.89 -5.23 4.94
N TRP A 18 -13.75 -5.89 4.72
CA TRP A 18 -12.75 -5.49 3.72
C TRP A 18 -13.33 -5.38 2.30
N LEU A 19 -14.02 -6.43 1.82
CA LEU A 19 -14.68 -6.41 0.51
C LEU A 19 -15.86 -5.42 0.46
N ALA A 20 -16.61 -5.29 1.56
CA ALA A 20 -17.75 -4.38 1.62
C ALA A 20 -17.29 -2.92 1.48
N ARG A 21 -16.18 -2.55 2.14
CA ARG A 21 -15.54 -1.23 2.00
C ARG A 21 -15.05 -0.99 0.58
N ILE A 22 -14.33 -1.95 -0.01
CA ILE A 22 -13.87 -1.86 -1.40
C ILE A 22 -15.05 -1.62 -2.35
N ALA A 23 -16.11 -2.43 -2.22
CA ALA A 23 -17.30 -2.30 -3.05
C ALA A 23 -18.04 -0.97 -2.84
N ALA A 24 -18.03 -0.40 -1.63
CA ALA A 24 -18.59 0.92 -1.37
C ALA A 24 -17.81 2.02 -2.14
N HIS A 25 -16.48 2.03 -2.07
CA HIS A 25 -15.67 3.04 -2.78
C HIS A 25 -15.92 3.05 -4.29
N PHE A 26 -15.97 1.89 -4.93
CA PHE A 26 -16.20 1.80 -6.39
C PHE A 26 -17.63 2.09 -6.83
N ARG A 27 -18.59 1.96 -5.91
CA ARG A 27 -20.00 2.31 -6.13
C ARG A 27 -20.22 3.81 -5.98
N ASP A 28 -19.61 4.40 -4.95
CA ASP A 28 -19.75 5.82 -4.62
C ASP A 28 -19.01 6.71 -5.64
N ASP A 29 -17.93 6.19 -6.23
CA ASP A 29 -17.15 6.88 -7.27
C ASP A 29 -16.94 5.98 -8.50
N PRO A 30 -17.81 6.08 -9.53
CA PRO A 30 -17.65 5.36 -10.78
C PRO A 30 -16.34 5.64 -11.52
N ALA A 31 -15.72 6.81 -11.31
CA ALA A 31 -14.46 7.17 -11.93
C ALA A 31 -13.24 6.64 -11.16
N LEU A 32 -13.40 6.16 -9.93
CA LEU A 32 -12.30 5.65 -9.11
C LEU A 32 -11.61 4.47 -9.79
N GLY A 33 -10.30 4.59 -10.03
CA GLY A 33 -9.51 3.51 -10.62
C GLY A 33 -9.04 2.49 -9.58
N ALA A 34 -8.67 2.95 -8.39
CA ALA A 34 -8.18 2.08 -7.33
C ALA A 34 -8.34 2.65 -5.93
N VAL A 35 -8.39 1.76 -4.94
CA VAL A 35 -8.38 2.05 -3.51
C VAL A 35 -7.37 1.17 -2.78
N TYR A 36 -6.70 1.72 -1.78
CA TYR A 36 -5.75 0.98 -0.94
C TYR A 36 -5.80 1.48 0.50
N GLY A 37 -5.19 0.73 1.41
CA GLY A 37 -5.21 1.08 2.83
C GLY A 37 -4.04 0.51 3.62
N PRO A 38 -4.01 0.77 4.93
CA PRO A 38 -2.86 0.44 5.75
C PRO A 38 -2.70 -1.06 5.99
N VAL A 39 -1.44 -1.51 6.01
CA VAL A 39 -1.02 -2.84 6.47
C VAL A 39 -0.55 -2.73 7.91
N ARG A 40 -1.02 -3.63 8.78
CA ARG A 40 -0.62 -3.76 10.18
C ARG A 40 -0.03 -5.15 10.42
N TRP A 41 0.60 -5.37 11.57
CA TRP A 41 1.19 -6.66 11.93
C TRP A 41 0.59 -7.21 13.22
N TYR A 42 0.27 -8.50 13.24
CA TYR A 42 -0.44 -9.12 14.38
C TYR A 42 0.45 -9.88 15.38
N ASP A 43 1.70 -10.18 15.02
CA ASP A 43 2.60 -11.07 15.77
C ASP A 43 3.90 -10.40 16.30
N GLY A 44 3.97 -9.06 16.22
CA GLY A 44 5.02 -8.23 16.87
C GLY A 44 4.69 -7.86 18.32
N ARG A 45 5.65 -7.32 19.08
CA ARG A 45 5.37 -6.81 20.44
C ARG A 45 4.38 -5.64 20.36
N PRO A 46 3.48 -5.42 21.34
CA PRO A 46 2.51 -4.32 21.29
C PRO A 46 3.15 -2.96 20.99
N VAL A 47 4.29 -2.66 21.60
CA VAL A 47 5.05 -1.42 21.34
C VAL A 47 5.51 -1.29 19.88
N GLU A 48 5.94 -2.37 19.24
CA GLU A 48 6.38 -2.39 17.85
C GLU A 48 5.19 -2.20 16.90
N GLN A 49 4.06 -2.85 17.20
CA GLN A 49 2.82 -2.67 16.45
C GLN A 49 2.36 -1.20 16.48
N TRP A 50 2.46 -0.55 17.64
CA TRP A 50 2.14 0.88 17.80
C TRP A 50 3.12 1.79 17.06
N MET A 51 4.43 1.51 17.15
CA MET A 51 5.48 2.31 16.51
C MET A 51 5.38 2.33 14.98
N LEU A 52 4.78 1.32 14.35
CA LEU A 52 4.67 1.24 12.90
C LEU A 52 3.30 1.62 12.36
N ARG A 53 2.25 1.39 13.15
CA ARG A 53 0.86 1.68 12.76
C ARG A 53 0.69 3.10 12.24
N TYR A 54 1.24 4.09 12.95
CA TYR A 54 1.08 5.48 12.57
C TYR A 54 2.01 5.87 11.42
N PRO A 55 3.35 5.71 11.50
CA PRO A 55 4.24 6.13 10.41
C PRO A 55 3.86 5.52 9.06
N VAL A 56 3.51 4.23 9.02
CA VAL A 56 3.14 3.55 7.77
C VAL A 56 1.83 4.10 7.19
N ALA A 57 0.81 4.32 8.02
CA ALA A 57 -0.45 4.91 7.57
C ALA A 57 -0.27 6.37 7.13
N TRP A 58 0.54 7.15 7.85
CA TRP A 58 0.85 8.54 7.54
C TRP A 58 1.63 8.66 6.22
N THR A 59 2.63 7.82 5.99
CA THR A 59 3.39 7.81 4.72
C THR A 59 2.49 7.46 3.54
N GLN A 60 1.61 6.47 3.70
CA GLN A 60 0.64 6.12 2.65
C GLN A 60 -0.33 7.26 2.36
N TRP A 61 -0.89 7.87 3.40
CA TRP A 61 -1.77 9.04 3.27
C TRP A 61 -1.07 10.20 2.56
N LEU A 62 0.15 10.54 2.97
CA LEU A 62 0.93 11.63 2.38
C LEU A 62 1.27 11.32 0.92
N SER A 63 1.60 10.06 0.61
CA SER A 63 1.87 9.62 -0.76
C SER A 63 0.66 9.76 -1.67
N ASN A 64 -0.55 9.47 -1.18
CA ASN A 64 -1.80 9.68 -1.93
C ASN A 64 -2.01 11.16 -2.22
N ARG A 65 -1.80 12.01 -1.20
CA ARG A 65 -1.92 13.46 -1.34
C ARG A 65 -0.91 14.05 -2.33
N ALA A 66 0.27 13.45 -2.41
CA ALA A 66 1.32 13.77 -3.38
C ALA A 66 1.18 13.06 -4.74
N ARG A 67 0.10 12.29 -4.96
CA ARG A 67 -0.17 11.52 -6.20
C ARG A 67 0.97 10.54 -6.56
N ARG A 68 1.61 9.97 -5.54
CA ARG A 68 2.62 8.90 -5.66
C ARG A 68 2.07 7.54 -5.28
N ASP A 69 1.03 7.49 -4.46
CA ASP A 69 0.20 6.31 -4.20
C ASP A 69 1.03 5.06 -3.84
N LEU A 70 1.81 5.13 -2.76
CA LEU A 70 2.72 4.04 -2.33
C LEU A 70 1.94 2.91 -1.64
N TRP A 71 1.11 2.21 -2.39
CA TRP A 71 0.37 1.07 -1.87
C TRP A 71 1.26 -0.16 -1.71
N TRP A 72 0.75 -1.15 -1.00
CA TRP A 72 1.41 -2.45 -0.81
C TRP A 72 0.58 -3.53 -1.48
N GLY A 73 1.21 -4.51 -2.13
CA GLY A 73 0.53 -5.58 -2.85
C GLY A 73 -0.45 -6.38 -2.01
N SER A 74 -0.20 -6.43 -0.70
CA SER A 74 -1.05 -7.08 0.30
C SER A 74 -2.38 -6.37 0.59
N ASN A 75 -2.57 -5.12 0.14
CA ASN A 75 -3.79 -4.36 0.42
C ASN A 75 -4.12 -3.27 -0.60
N PHE A 76 -4.65 -3.67 -1.75
CA PHE A 76 -5.26 -2.74 -2.68
C PHE A 76 -6.39 -3.41 -3.48
N ALA A 77 -7.22 -2.59 -4.12
CA ALA A 77 -8.16 -3.01 -5.13
C ALA A 77 -8.17 -2.03 -6.30
N VAL A 78 -8.33 -2.55 -7.51
CA VAL A 78 -8.24 -1.79 -8.76
C VAL A 78 -9.33 -2.26 -9.74
N ARG A 79 -9.89 -1.34 -10.53
CA ARG A 79 -10.78 -1.72 -11.63
C ARG A 79 -9.99 -2.58 -12.61
N ARG A 80 -10.57 -3.70 -13.02
CA ARG A 80 -9.91 -4.64 -13.91
C ARG A 80 -9.45 -3.99 -15.22
N GLU A 81 -10.26 -3.11 -15.80
CA GLU A 81 -9.87 -2.37 -17.01
C GLU A 81 -8.67 -1.45 -16.79
N VAL A 82 -8.61 -0.76 -15.65
CA VAL A 82 -7.50 0.13 -15.29
C VAL A 82 -6.23 -0.67 -15.05
N PHE A 83 -6.34 -1.84 -14.40
CA PHE A 83 -5.22 -2.75 -14.22
C PHE A 83 -4.61 -3.18 -15.55
N TRP A 84 -5.42 -3.65 -16.50
CA TRP A 84 -4.92 -4.07 -17.81
C TRP A 84 -4.39 -2.92 -18.66
N ASN A 85 -5.04 -1.75 -18.61
CA ASN A 85 -4.55 -0.54 -19.28
C ASN A 85 -3.26 0.01 -18.66
N SER A 86 -2.90 -0.45 -17.45
CA SER A 86 -1.65 -0.11 -16.76
C SER A 86 -0.55 -1.15 -16.94
N ASP A 87 -0.71 -2.08 -17.90
CA ASP A 87 0.19 -3.22 -18.17
C ASP A 87 0.31 -4.24 -17.03
N GLY A 88 -0.62 -4.21 -16.05
CA GLY A 88 -0.60 -5.12 -14.92
C GLY A 88 0.70 -5.08 -14.10
N PHE A 89 1.02 -6.21 -13.45
CA PHE A 89 2.26 -6.33 -12.68
C PHE A 89 3.48 -6.47 -13.62
N PRO A 90 4.53 -5.64 -13.45
CA PRO A 90 5.76 -5.82 -14.21
C PRO A 90 6.43 -7.15 -13.83
N VAL A 91 6.66 -8.01 -14.82
CA VAL A 91 7.21 -9.38 -14.61
C VAL A 91 8.72 -9.35 -14.37
N ASP A 92 9.41 -8.34 -14.88
CA ASP A 92 10.88 -8.27 -14.86
C ASP A 92 11.45 -7.57 -13.63
N TRP A 93 10.59 -7.15 -12.69
CA TRP A 93 11.01 -6.33 -11.56
C TRP A 93 11.28 -7.22 -10.35
N PRO A 94 12.54 -7.30 -9.88
CA PRO A 94 12.88 -8.13 -8.72
C PRO A 94 12.22 -7.61 -7.44
N SER A 95 11.81 -6.34 -7.39
CA SER A 95 11.04 -5.72 -6.31
C SER A 95 10.33 -4.45 -6.82
N TRP A 96 9.41 -3.91 -6.02
CA TRP A 96 8.70 -2.64 -6.29
C TRP A 96 7.58 -2.73 -7.35
N GLU A 97 7.22 -3.93 -7.78
CA GLU A 97 6.18 -4.20 -8.77
C GLU A 97 4.86 -3.49 -8.43
N ASP A 98 4.46 -3.51 -7.16
CA ASP A 98 3.22 -2.88 -6.68
C ASP A 98 3.26 -1.36 -6.85
N ASN A 99 4.36 -0.72 -6.47
CA ASN A 99 4.51 0.73 -6.57
C ASN A 99 4.68 1.16 -8.04
N GLY A 100 5.26 0.31 -8.88
CA GLY A 100 5.30 0.50 -10.33
C GLY A 100 3.90 0.52 -10.91
N LEU A 101 3.09 -0.47 -10.53
CA LEU A 101 1.68 -0.55 -10.88
C LEU A 101 0.91 0.68 -10.38
N SER A 102 1.07 1.08 -9.11
CA SER A 102 0.32 2.21 -8.54
C SER A 102 0.58 3.52 -9.28
N LEU A 103 1.84 3.78 -9.65
CA LEU A 103 2.20 4.96 -10.45
C LEU A 103 1.60 4.92 -11.86
N ARG A 104 1.54 3.75 -12.51
CA ARG A 104 0.92 3.61 -13.83
C ARG A 104 -0.60 3.77 -13.74
N VAL A 105 -1.24 3.13 -12.76
CA VAL A 105 -2.67 3.28 -12.47
C VAL A 105 -3.03 4.75 -12.22
N ARG A 106 -2.21 5.48 -11.45
CA ARG A 106 -2.44 6.90 -11.14
C ARG A 106 -2.41 7.82 -12.36
N ARG A 107 -1.71 7.44 -13.43
CA ARG A 107 -1.70 8.18 -14.70
C ARG A 107 -3.00 8.01 -15.49
N ILE A 108 -3.73 6.93 -15.24
CA ILE A 108 -4.95 6.55 -15.96
C ILE A 108 -6.19 6.98 -15.20
N ALA A 109 -6.20 6.82 -13.87
CA ALA A 109 -7.40 7.01 -13.06
C ALA A 109 -7.12 7.56 -11.64
N PRO A 110 -8.15 8.11 -10.96
CA PRO A 110 -8.10 8.44 -9.54
C PRO A 110 -7.72 7.24 -8.67
N VAL A 111 -6.87 7.50 -7.67
CA VAL A 111 -6.49 6.52 -6.64
C VAL A 111 -6.79 7.11 -5.27
N ARG A 112 -7.38 6.31 -4.38
CA ARG A 112 -7.79 6.73 -3.04
C ARG A 112 -7.12 5.90 -1.96
N PHE A 113 -6.68 6.58 -0.91
CA PHE A 113 -6.29 5.94 0.34
C PHE A 113 -7.48 5.93 1.32
N ASP A 114 -7.79 4.78 1.89
CA ASP A 114 -8.75 4.61 2.98
C ASP A 114 -8.02 4.16 4.27
N PRO A 115 -7.94 5.01 5.32
CA PRO A 115 -7.26 4.66 6.57
C PRO A 115 -7.95 3.52 7.34
N ASN A 116 -9.20 3.19 7.00
CA ASN A 116 -9.99 2.14 7.62
C ASN A 116 -10.01 0.85 6.80
N LEU A 117 -9.48 0.83 5.58
CA LEU A 117 -9.29 -0.38 4.78
C LEU A 117 -8.02 -1.10 5.27
N VAL A 118 -8.10 -1.69 6.46
CA VAL A 118 -6.94 -2.26 7.16
C VAL A 118 -6.80 -3.76 6.84
N VAL A 119 -5.57 -4.22 6.67
CA VAL A 119 -5.23 -5.65 6.73
C VAL A 119 -4.14 -5.93 7.76
N TYR A 120 -4.00 -7.19 8.16
CA TYR A 120 -3.00 -7.63 9.13
C TYR A 120 -2.07 -8.69 8.53
N ALA A 121 -0.83 -8.33 8.22
CA ALA A 121 0.20 -9.21 7.70
C ALA A 121 1.02 -9.87 8.83
N SER A 122 1.67 -10.98 8.50
CA SER A 122 2.62 -11.66 9.39
C SER A 122 3.91 -10.83 9.54
N SER A 123 4.35 -10.70 10.78
CA SER A 123 5.52 -9.97 11.27
C SER A 123 6.82 -10.76 11.14
N ARG A 124 6.71 -12.04 10.76
CA ARG A 124 7.82 -13.01 10.64
C ARG A 124 9.00 -12.46 9.84
N ARG A 125 8.73 -11.72 8.76
CA ARG A 125 9.73 -11.16 7.84
C ARG A 125 10.39 -9.87 8.35
N THR A 126 9.74 -9.18 9.28
CA THR A 126 10.15 -7.87 9.80
C THR A 126 10.77 -7.93 11.19
N ARG A 127 10.83 -9.12 11.81
CA ARG A 127 11.32 -9.33 13.18
C ARG A 127 12.75 -8.86 13.45
N GLU A 128 13.59 -8.76 12.43
CA GLU A 128 14.98 -8.31 12.58
C GLU A 128 15.16 -6.79 12.35
N GLY A 129 14.09 -6.03 12.10
CA GLY A 129 14.23 -4.66 11.57
C GLY A 129 13.12 -3.66 11.86
N TRP A 130 12.24 -3.84 12.84
CA TRP A 130 11.09 -2.94 13.08
C TRP A 130 11.44 -1.47 13.28
N VAL A 131 12.42 -1.17 14.13
CA VAL A 131 12.88 0.20 14.38
C VAL A 131 13.49 0.78 13.12
N LYS A 132 14.26 -0.04 12.39
CA LYS A 132 14.84 0.34 11.10
C LYS A 132 13.75 0.62 10.07
N LEU A 133 12.74 -0.23 9.94
CA LEU A 133 11.63 -0.05 9.00
C LEU A 133 10.81 1.21 9.31
N GLY A 134 10.48 1.43 10.58
CA GLY A 134 9.75 2.63 11.01
C GLY A 134 10.54 3.91 10.74
N ARG A 135 11.84 3.91 11.10
CA ARG A 135 12.77 5.00 10.81
C ARG A 135 12.91 5.24 9.31
N ASP A 136 13.21 4.20 8.55
CA ASP A 136 13.52 4.30 7.12
C ASP A 136 12.26 4.74 6.34
N THR A 137 11.08 4.22 6.69
CA THR A 137 9.79 4.67 6.12
C THR A 137 9.54 6.16 6.41
N THR A 138 9.88 6.62 7.62
CA THR A 138 9.72 8.03 8.01
C THR A 138 10.71 8.94 7.30
N ILE A 139 11.99 8.56 7.26
CA ILE A 139 13.06 9.30 6.57
C ILE A 139 12.73 9.40 5.08
N GLN A 140 12.36 8.29 4.44
CA GLN A 140 11.98 8.28 3.03
C GLN A 140 10.74 9.15 2.77
N ALA A 141 9.77 9.17 3.68
CA ALA A 141 8.62 10.07 3.54
C ALA A 141 9.04 11.54 3.60
N ILE A 142 9.91 11.91 4.54
CA ILE A 142 10.43 13.28 4.67
C ILE A 142 11.25 13.64 3.43
N GLU A 143 12.20 12.80 3.03
CA GLU A 143 13.04 13.05 1.86
C GLU A 143 12.22 13.23 0.60
N ARG A 144 11.25 12.34 0.37
CA ARG A 144 10.49 12.30 -0.88
C ARG A 144 9.39 13.35 -0.94
N PHE A 145 8.71 13.62 0.18
CA PHE A 145 7.51 14.46 0.20
C PHE A 145 7.73 15.84 0.81
N VAL A 146 8.69 16.01 1.73
CA VAL A 146 9.03 17.32 2.33
C VAL A 146 10.23 17.94 1.61
N LEU A 147 11.34 17.19 1.51
CA LEU A 147 12.60 17.71 0.95
C LEU A 147 12.69 17.57 -0.58
N ARG A 148 11.78 16.81 -1.22
CA ARG A 148 11.75 16.49 -2.66
C ARG A 148 13.08 15.91 -3.19
N ARG A 149 13.78 15.14 -2.37
CA ARG A 149 15.04 14.44 -2.69
C ARG A 149 14.78 12.96 -3.03
N PRO A 150 15.66 12.32 -3.82
CA PRO A 150 15.65 10.87 -3.95
C PRO A 150 15.93 10.21 -2.60
N PRO A 151 15.33 9.05 -2.29
CA PRO A 151 15.52 8.35 -1.02
C PRO A 151 17.00 7.97 -0.85
N SER A 152 17.56 8.27 0.33
CA SER A 152 18.98 8.06 0.63
C SER A 152 19.32 6.70 1.23
N LEU A 153 18.31 5.97 1.73
CA LEU A 153 18.48 4.69 2.39
C LEU A 153 18.09 3.53 1.46
N PRO A 154 18.89 2.44 1.42
CA PRO A 154 18.46 1.22 0.74
C PRO A 154 17.18 0.70 1.40
N MET A 155 16.12 0.51 0.61
CA MET A 155 14.85 0.02 1.13
C MET A 155 15.03 -1.37 1.73
N VAL A 156 14.44 -1.58 2.91
CA VAL A 156 14.35 -2.90 3.52
C VAL A 156 13.48 -3.75 2.59
N ASP A 157 14.05 -4.81 2.03
CA ASP A 157 13.26 -5.82 1.33
C ASP A 157 12.42 -6.55 2.39
N LEU A 158 11.09 -6.49 2.24
CA LEU A 158 10.12 -7.03 3.19
C LEU A 158 9.57 -8.39 2.76
N ARG A 159 10.17 -9.02 1.74
CA ARG A 159 9.82 -10.38 1.27
C ARG A 159 10.35 -11.51 2.14
#